data_AF-A0A526TBG2-F1
#
_entry.id   AF-A0A526TBG2-F1
#
_cell.length_a   1.000
_cell.length_b   1.000
_cell.length_c   1.000
_cell.angle_alpha   90.00
_cell.angle_beta   90.00
_cell.angle_gamma   90.00
#
_symmetry.space_group_name_H-M   'P 1'
#
loop_
_entity.id
_entity.type
_entity.pdbx_description
1 polymer ?
#
loop_
_entity_poly.entity_id
_entity_poly.type
_entity_poly.pdbx_seq_one_letter_code
_entity_poly.pdbx_strand_id
1 'polypeptide(L)'
;GTVTEPCAYRVVVDFKDMGKQEIEQMAKFQPKGGNLLEIRGLAGTSIDDAIHAGILEGVAAHPEFKIVGSVTGDWDQTTAQKAVA
;
A
#
# COMPACT_ATOMS: atom_id res chain seq x y z
N GLY A 1 -10.11 -7.31 -15.63
CA GLY A 1 -10.48 -6.85 -16.98
C GLY A 1 -11.32 -5.61 -16.87
N THR A 2 -11.12 -4.63 -17.74
CA THR A 2 -11.96 -3.43 -17.84
C THR A 2 -13.03 -3.65 -18.90
N VAL A 3 -14.30 -3.50 -18.54
CA VAL A 3 -15.42 -3.52 -19.49
C VAL A 3 -15.39 -2.22 -20.28
N THR A 4 -15.40 -2.31 -21.61
CA THR A 4 -15.31 -1.13 -22.51
C THR A 4 -16.69 -0.59 -22.91
N GLU A 5 -17.77 -1.18 -22.41
CA GLU A 5 -19.14 -0.78 -22.74
C GLU A 5 -19.48 0.56 -22.07
N PRO A 6 -19.97 1.58 -22.81
CA PRO A 6 -20.18 2.94 -22.28
C PRO A 6 -21.15 3.03 -21.10
N CYS A 7 -22.06 2.06 -20.94
CA CYS A 7 -23.00 2.01 -19.82
C CYS A 7 -22.48 1.22 -18.61
N ALA A 8 -21.28 0.63 -18.70
CA ALA A 8 -20.68 -0.11 -17.60
C ALA A 8 -20.00 0.86 -16.62
N TYR A 9 -20.55 0.96 -15.42
CA TYR A 9 -19.91 1.67 -14.33
C TYR A 9 -19.02 0.73 -13.52
N ARG A 10 -17.77 1.14 -13.31
CA ARG A 10 -16.85 0.45 -12.41
C ARG A 10 -16.72 1.25 -11.13
N VAL A 11 -17.39 0.79 -10.08
CA VAL A 11 -17.22 1.31 -8.72
C VAL A 11 -16.10 0.53 -8.06
N VAL A 12 -15.03 1.23 -7.70
CA VAL A 12 -13.86 0.66 -7.02
C VAL A 12 -13.44 1.56 -5.89
N VAL A 13 -12.78 0.98 -4.90
CA VAL A 13 -12.04 1.74 -3.90
C VAL A 13 -10.90 2.48 -4.61
N ASP A 14 -10.65 3.72 -4.20
CA ASP A 14 -9.42 4.41 -4.55
C ASP A 14 -8.28 3.82 -3.71
N PHE A 15 -7.69 2.74 -4.22
CA PHE A 15 -6.62 2.02 -3.55
C PHE A 15 -5.35 2.87 -3.38
N LYS A 16 -5.13 3.86 -4.23
CA LYS A 16 -4.00 4.77 -4.13
C LYS A 16 -4.21 5.75 -2.98
N ASP A 17 -5.38 6.36 -2.90
CA ASP A 17 -5.73 7.21 -1.76
C ASP A 17 -5.73 6.41 -0.44
N MET A 18 -6.21 5.16 -0.47
CA MET A 18 -6.14 4.26 0.69
C MET A 18 -4.69 4.08 1.17
N GLY A 19 -3.74 3.76 0.28
CA GLY A 19 -2.32 3.61 0.65
C GLY A 19 -1.71 4.90 1.20
N LYS A 20 -2.10 6.07 0.70
CA LYS A 20 -1.70 7.35 1.28
C LYS A 20 -2.27 7.53 2.69
N GLN A 21 -3.54 7.22 2.89
CA GLN A 21 -4.21 7.34 4.19
C GLN A 21 -3.60 6.41 5.25
N GLU A 22 -3.01 5.27 4.86
CA GLU A 22 -2.27 4.41 5.79
C GLU A 22 -1.09 5.17 6.43
N ILE A 23 -0.33 5.95 5.65
CA ILE A 23 0.76 6.77 6.18
C ILE A 23 0.25 7.94 7.02
N GLU A 24 -0.82 8.61 6.58
CA GLU A 24 -1.48 9.68 7.37
C GLU A 24 -1.93 9.15 8.73
N GLN A 25 -2.41 7.91 8.78
CA GLN A 25 -2.81 7.26 10.01
C GLN A 25 -1.60 6.87 10.87
N MET A 26 -0.51 6.40 10.25
CA MET A 26 0.76 6.17 10.95
C MET A 26 1.33 7.45 11.56
N ALA A 27 1.25 8.59 10.88
CA ALA A 27 1.70 9.88 11.41
C ALA A 27 0.95 10.28 12.68
N LYS A 28 -0.34 9.94 12.78
CA LYS A 28 -1.12 10.15 14.02
C LYS A 28 -0.68 9.21 15.15
N PHE A 29 -0.43 7.94 14.83
CA PHE A 29 -0.03 6.94 15.84
C PHE A 29 1.41 7.11 16.30
N GLN A 30 2.31 7.50 15.40
CA GLN A 30 3.72 7.67 15.65
C GLN A 30 4.21 9.02 15.09
N PRO A 31 3.92 10.13 15.80
CA PRO A 31 4.27 11.48 15.32
C PRO A 31 5.77 11.76 15.23
N LYS A 32 6.60 10.93 15.88
CA LYS A 32 8.07 11.01 15.79
C LYS A 32 8.64 10.31 14.56
N GLY A 33 7.79 9.64 13.78
CA GLY A 33 8.20 8.84 12.63
C GLY A 33 8.94 7.56 13.01
N GLY A 34 9.60 6.97 12.02
CA GLY A 34 10.37 5.75 12.17
C GLY A 34 10.58 4.98 10.87
N ASN A 35 11.28 3.85 11.00
CA ASN A 35 11.46 2.93 9.90
C ASN A 35 10.19 2.10 9.68
N LEU A 36 9.74 2.00 8.43
CA LEU A 36 8.60 1.21 8.01
C LEU A 36 9.09 -0.01 7.23
N LEU A 37 8.52 -1.17 7.54
CA LEU A 37 8.58 -2.36 6.70
C LEU A 37 7.24 -2.46 5.97
N GLU A 38 7.29 -2.44 4.65
CA GLU A 38 6.09 -2.64 3.83
C GLU A 38 5.92 -4.13 3.52
N ILE A 39 4.73 -4.66 3.77
CA ILE A 39 4.34 -6.01 3.36
C ILE A 39 3.30 -5.86 2.23
N ARG A 40 3.75 -6.12 1.01
CA ARG A 40 2.95 -6.00 -0.21
C ARG A 40 2.04 -7.21 -0.43
N GLY A 41 1.07 -7.01 -1.30
CA GLY A 41 0.08 -7.98 -1.70
C GLY A 41 0.56 -8.97 -2.76
N LEU A 42 -0.34 -9.37 -3.66
CA LEU A 42 0.01 -10.18 -4.82
C LEU A 42 0.69 -9.30 -5.89
N ALA A 43 1.95 -9.60 -6.16
CA ALA A 43 2.77 -8.84 -7.11
C ALA A 43 2.16 -8.81 -8.52
N GLY A 44 2.24 -7.66 -9.18
CA GLY A 44 1.74 -7.45 -10.55
C GLY A 44 0.22 -7.27 -10.64
N THR A 45 -0.49 -7.21 -9.51
CA THR A 45 -1.91 -6.84 -9.50
C THR A 45 -2.07 -5.33 -9.45
N SER A 46 -3.06 -4.80 -10.16
CA SER A 46 -3.34 -3.36 -10.18
C SER A 46 -3.70 -2.78 -8.80
N ILE A 47 -4.19 -3.61 -7.88
CA ILE A 47 -4.54 -3.20 -6.52
C ILE A 47 -3.26 -3.01 -5.71
N ASP A 48 -2.37 -4.00 -5.72
CA ASP A 48 -1.08 -3.92 -5.03
C ASP A 48 -0.24 -2.73 -5.52
N ASP A 49 -0.15 -2.54 -6.84
CA ASP A 49 0.59 -1.41 -7.42
C ASP A 49 -0.02 -0.05 -7.03
N ALA A 50 -1.36 0.04 -6.95
CA ALA A 50 -2.02 1.27 -6.55
C ALA A 50 -1.78 1.61 -5.07
N ILE A 51 -1.90 0.61 -4.18
CA ILE A 51 -1.63 0.79 -2.74
C ILE A 51 -0.18 1.20 -2.52
N HIS A 52 0.77 0.48 -3.13
CA HIS A 52 2.20 0.80 -3.02
C HIS A 52 2.51 2.23 -3.49
N ALA A 53 1.95 2.64 -4.64
CA ALA A 53 2.12 4.01 -5.12
C ALA A 53 1.56 5.05 -4.13
N GLY A 54 0.42 4.76 -3.50
CA GLY A 54 -0.16 5.59 -2.45
C GLY A 54 0.73 5.71 -1.22
N ILE A 55 1.28 4.59 -0.74
CA ILE A 55 2.22 4.52 0.38
C ILE A 55 3.48 5.34 0.08
N LEU A 56 4.05 5.21 -1.12
CA LEU A 56 5.22 6.00 -1.52
C LEU A 56 4.93 7.49 -1.52
N GLU A 57 3.76 7.92 -2.00
CA GLU A 57 3.35 9.32 -1.94
C GLU A 57 3.13 9.80 -0.51
N GLY A 58 2.53 8.96 0.34
CA GLY A 58 2.38 9.24 1.77
C GLY A 58 3.72 9.46 2.47
N VAL A 59 4.68 8.55 2.27
CA VAL A 59 6.03 8.67 2.85
C VAL A 59 6.77 9.89 2.29
N ALA A 60 6.58 10.23 1.02
CA ALA A 60 7.16 11.46 0.47
C ALA A 60 6.60 12.74 1.12
N ALA A 61 5.34 12.73 1.54
CA ALA A 61 4.71 13.82 2.30
C ALA A 61 5.08 13.81 3.81
N HIS A 62 5.50 12.66 4.34
CA HIS A 62 5.86 12.44 5.74
C HIS A 62 7.33 11.99 5.88
N PRO A 63 8.30 12.91 5.77
CA PRO A 63 9.73 12.59 5.75
C PRO A 63 10.26 11.98 7.06
N GLU A 64 9.47 12.02 8.14
CA GLU A 64 9.75 11.33 9.40
C GLU A 64 9.65 9.80 9.27
N PHE A 65 8.96 9.30 8.25
CA PHE A 65 8.93 7.87 7.94
C PHE A 65 9.92 7.51 6.85
N LYS A 66 10.50 6.31 6.96
CA LYS A 66 11.40 5.76 5.96
C LYS A 66 11.09 4.30 5.73
N ILE A 67 10.76 3.93 4.50
CA ILE A 67 10.66 2.51 4.13
C ILE A 67 12.07 1.93 4.10
N VAL A 68 12.33 0.94 4.95
CA VAL A 68 13.64 0.25 5.04
C VAL A 68 13.62 -1.13 4.40
N GLY A 69 12.44 -1.63 4.04
CA GLY A 69 12.26 -2.87 3.30
C GLY A 69 10.85 -2.96 2.76
N SER A 70 10.70 -3.70 1.67
CA SER A 70 9.42 -4.05 1.08
C SER A 70 9.48 -5.52 0.68
N VAL A 71 8.53 -6.31 1.16
CA VAL A 71 8.44 -7.76 0.91
C VAL A 71 7.08 -8.11 0.32
N THR A 72 7.00 -9.17 -0.47
CA THR A 72 5.72 -9.65 -1.04
C THR A 72 5.14 -10.73 -0.13
N GLY A 73 3.92 -10.49 0.38
CA GLY A 73 3.17 -11.43 1.22
C GLY A 73 2.13 -12.24 0.46
N ASP A 74 1.92 -11.98 -0.84
CA ASP A 74 1.01 -12.73 -1.73
C ASP A 74 -0.45 -12.80 -1.25
N TRP A 75 -0.88 -11.81 -0.43
CA TRP A 75 -2.17 -11.83 0.29
C TRP A 75 -2.38 -13.11 1.13
N ASP A 76 -1.30 -13.81 1.48
CA ASP A 76 -1.30 -15.00 2.29
C ASP A 76 -0.55 -14.74 3.60
N GLN A 77 -1.22 -15.00 4.72
CA GLN A 77 -0.67 -14.71 6.04
C GLN A 77 0.62 -15.51 6.30
N THR A 78 0.69 -16.76 5.86
CA THR A 78 1.87 -17.62 6.12
C THR A 78 3.08 -17.14 5.31
N THR A 79 2.86 -16.72 4.08
CA THR A 79 3.88 -16.16 3.19
C THR A 79 4.39 -14.83 3.73
N ALA A 80 3.49 -13.93 4.13
CA ALA A 80 3.85 -12.68 4.80
C ALA A 80 4.70 -12.91 6.05
N GLN A 81 4.31 -13.86 6.92
CA GLN A 81 5.08 -14.19 8.13
C GLN A 81 6.49 -14.70 7.81
N LYS A 82 6.65 -15.55 6.79
CA LYS A 82 7.97 -16.04 6.37
C LYS A 82 8.83 -14.95 5.74
N ALA A 83 8.22 -13.99 5.05
CA ALA A 83 8.94 -12.93 4.36
C ALA A 83 9.54 -11.88 5.31
N VAL A 84 9.04 -11.79 6.55
CA VAL A 84 9.50 -10.86 7.58
C VAL A 84 10.32 -11.52 8.70
N ALA A 85 10.48 -12.84 8.64
CA ALA A 85 11.19 -13.64 9.65
C ALA A 85 12.71 -13.61 9.49
#